data_AF-A0A923R721-F1
#
_entry.id   AF-A0A923R721-F1
#
_cell.length_a   1.000
_cell.length_b   1.000
_cell.length_c   1.000
_cell.angle_alpha   90.00
_cell.angle_beta   90.00
_cell.angle_gamma   90.00
#
_symmetry.space_group_name_H-M   'P 1'
#
loop_
_entity.id
_entity.type
_entity.pdbx_description
1 polymer ?
#
loop_
_entity_poly.entity_id
_entity_poly.type
_entity_poly.pdbx_seq_one_letter_code
_entity_poly.pdbx_strand_id
1 'polypeptide(L)'
;MEDRPLSIRARKKVKAQVEKAERDRLMRLFQRRMELARSGAVFFRDGKLKEALQNYFGYLEVLEKTKGIAKGKLEPGHFDLKKDIAEMLLLSGIFWDLSKLHDRAKQKDLDKLQYYLNRFVMFSKGMPYQHVASELVRKYLLNGLPKNRKEFKDAHIKLGGGSCFIATAVEDYCDPTTLDDLRYFRDEYLLSRGWGRQFVRVYYRIGPTLARGVLRTPEAFQRLLAHTFDRIAKLT
;
A
#
# COMPACT_ATOMS: atom_id res chain seq x y z
N MET A 1 -37.89 17.45 46.69
CA MET A 1 -36.42 17.47 46.48
C MET A 1 -36.17 18.34 45.26
N GLU A 2 -35.88 19.62 45.48
CA GLU A 2 -35.64 20.58 44.40
C GLU A 2 -34.27 20.33 43.77
N ASP A 3 -34.29 20.06 42.46
CA ASP A 3 -33.12 19.92 41.63
C ASP A 3 -32.44 21.30 41.49
N ARG A 4 -31.46 21.56 42.36
CA ARG A 4 -30.80 22.86 42.47
C ARG A 4 -29.93 23.07 41.21
N PRO A 5 -30.23 24.04 40.34
CA PRO A 5 -29.55 24.15 39.05
C PRO A 5 -28.04 24.41 39.25
N LEU A 6 -27.21 23.47 38.79
CA LEU A 6 -25.74 23.59 38.78
C LEU A 6 -25.32 24.98 38.29
N SER A 7 -24.54 25.71 39.10
CA SER A 7 -24.06 27.06 38.76
C SER A 7 -23.29 27.05 37.44
N ILE A 8 -23.36 28.14 36.68
CA ILE A 8 -22.68 28.29 35.38
C ILE A 8 -21.17 27.95 35.49
N ARG A 9 -20.53 28.30 36.61
CA ARG A 9 -19.13 27.96 36.92
C ARG A 9 -18.92 26.45 37.10
N ALA A 10 -19.82 25.77 37.83
CA ALA A 10 -19.75 24.32 38.02
C ALA A 10 -19.92 23.59 36.68
N ARG A 11 -20.87 23.99 35.84
CA ARG A 11 -21.07 23.44 34.48
C ARG A 11 -19.84 23.63 33.59
N LYS A 12 -19.22 24.82 33.61
CA LYS A 12 -18.00 25.11 32.84
C LYS A 12 -16.80 24.26 33.30
N LYS A 13 -16.66 24.04 34.62
CA LYS A 13 -15.60 23.19 35.20
C LYS A 13 -15.80 21.72 34.83
N VAL A 14 -17.02 21.20 34.93
CA VAL A 14 -17.36 19.83 34.50
C VAL A 14 -17.10 19.65 33.02
N LYS A 15 -17.54 20.60 32.17
CA LYS A 15 -17.28 20.55 30.72
C LYS A 15 -15.79 20.52 30.40
N ALA A 16 -14.99 21.38 31.04
CA ALA A 16 -13.54 21.39 30.85
C ALA A 16 -12.86 20.09 31.33
N GLN A 17 -13.35 19.49 32.42
CA GLN A 17 -12.86 18.20 32.91
C GLN A 17 -13.20 17.05 31.94
N VAL A 18 -14.41 17.05 31.38
CA VAL A 18 -14.84 16.06 30.37
C VAL A 18 -14.01 16.20 29.10
N GLU A 19 -13.83 17.42 28.59
CA GLU A 19 -12.99 17.68 27.40
C GLU A 19 -11.53 17.26 27.62
N LYS A 20 -10.97 17.53 28.81
CA LYS A 20 -9.62 17.09 29.16
C LYS A 20 -9.54 15.55 29.22
N ALA A 21 -10.48 14.90 29.90
CA ALA A 21 -10.52 13.45 30.00
C ALA A 21 -10.66 12.77 28.63
N GLU A 22 -11.45 13.36 27.73
CA GLU A 22 -11.60 12.89 26.36
C GLU A 22 -10.31 13.03 25.56
N ARG A 23 -9.63 14.19 25.64
CA ARG A 23 -8.31 14.38 25.01
C ARG A 23 -7.28 13.37 25.53
N ASP A 24 -7.20 13.19 26.84
CA ASP A 24 -6.27 12.23 27.46
C ASP A 24 -6.58 10.80 27.00
N ARG A 25 -7.87 10.45 26.88
CA ARG A 25 -8.31 9.15 26.35
C ARG A 25 -7.90 8.96 24.90
N LEU A 26 -8.11 9.95 24.03
CA LEU A 26 -7.72 9.89 22.62
C LEU A 26 -6.21 9.74 22.45
N MET A 27 -5.43 10.48 23.24
CA MET A 27 -3.96 10.37 23.24
C MET A 27 -3.48 8.98 23.66
N ARG A 28 -4.08 8.38 24.70
CA ARG A 28 -3.75 7.01 25.12
C ARG A 28 -4.07 5.98 24.05
N LEU A 29 -5.22 6.12 23.38
CA LEU A 29 -5.60 5.22 22.29
C LEU A 29 -4.63 5.34 21.11
N PHE A 30 -4.22 6.56 20.76
CA PHE A 30 -3.21 6.79 19.73
C PHE A 30 -1.86 6.17 20.08
N GLN A 31 -1.35 6.39 21.29
CA GLN A 31 -0.10 5.79 21.78
C GLN A 31 -0.17 4.26 21.69
N ARG A 32 -1.27 3.67 22.18
CA ARG A 32 -1.48 2.23 22.11
C ARG A 32 -1.46 1.70 20.67
N ARG A 33 -2.06 2.41 19.71
CA ARG A 33 -1.98 2.04 18.30
C ARG A 33 -0.54 2.05 17.79
N MET A 34 0.21 3.11 18.06
CA MET A 34 1.59 3.23 17.60
C MET A 34 2.49 2.15 18.19
N GLU A 35 2.30 1.80 19.46
CA GLU A 35 2.98 0.67 20.11
C GLU A 35 2.67 -0.65 19.42
N LEU A 36 1.38 -0.96 19.21
CA LEU A 36 0.94 -2.20 18.57
C LEU A 36 1.53 -2.33 17.15
N ALA A 37 1.51 -1.27 16.35
CA ALA A 37 2.08 -1.30 15.01
C ALA A 37 3.59 -1.52 15.03
N ARG A 38 4.31 -0.82 15.93
CA ARG A 38 5.77 -0.96 16.08
C ARG A 38 6.15 -2.36 16.56
N SER A 39 5.50 -2.85 17.61
CA SER A 39 5.73 -4.19 18.16
C SER A 39 5.39 -5.27 17.13
N GLY A 40 4.30 -5.11 16.38
CA GLY A 40 3.93 -6.00 15.28
C GLY A 40 5.04 -6.11 14.23
N ALA A 41 5.59 -4.98 13.79
CA ALA A 41 6.68 -4.94 12.82
C ALA A 41 7.98 -5.57 13.34
N VAL A 42 8.32 -5.37 14.62
CA VAL A 42 9.47 -6.01 15.26
C VAL A 42 9.27 -7.52 15.33
N PHE A 43 8.13 -7.99 15.84
CA PHE A 43 7.83 -9.42 15.93
C PHE A 43 7.79 -10.10 14.55
N PHE A 44 7.25 -9.42 13.54
CA PHE A 44 7.25 -9.92 12.17
C PHE A 44 8.68 -10.12 11.64
N ARG A 45 9.56 -9.14 11.88
CA ARG A 45 10.98 -9.21 11.49
C ARG A 45 11.72 -10.33 12.20
N ASP A 46 11.44 -10.52 13.49
CA ASP A 46 12.04 -11.57 14.32
C ASP A 46 11.47 -12.97 14.05
N GLY A 47 10.51 -13.09 13.12
CA GLY A 47 9.86 -14.37 12.79
C GLY A 47 8.84 -14.86 13.84
N LYS A 48 8.50 -14.04 14.83
CA LYS A 48 7.50 -14.30 15.87
C LYS A 48 6.09 -14.05 15.33
N LEU A 49 5.61 -14.99 14.51
CA LEU A 49 4.42 -14.79 13.67
C LEU A 49 3.11 -14.62 14.48
N LYS A 50 2.96 -15.34 15.59
CA LYS A 50 1.74 -15.29 16.41
C LYS A 50 1.60 -13.92 17.10
N GLU A 51 2.70 -13.44 17.65
CA GLU A 51 2.82 -12.16 18.31
C GLU A 51 2.62 -11.01 17.32
N ALA A 52 3.17 -11.12 16.11
CA ALA A 52 2.93 -10.17 15.04
C ALA A 52 1.42 -10.07 14.68
N LEU A 53 0.75 -11.22 14.48
CA LEU A 53 -0.69 -11.27 14.21
C LEU A 53 -1.51 -10.61 15.33
N GLN A 54 -1.21 -10.94 16.59
CA GLN A 54 -1.92 -10.36 17.75
C GLN A 54 -1.79 -8.84 17.78
N ASN A 55 -0.59 -8.32 17.53
CA ASN A 55 -0.34 -6.88 17.53
C ASN A 55 -1.04 -6.17 16.36
N TYR A 56 -0.99 -6.75 15.15
CA TYR A 56 -1.68 -6.18 13.99
C TYR A 56 -3.20 -6.21 14.13
N PHE A 57 -3.80 -7.29 14.63
CA PHE A 57 -5.24 -7.30 14.90
C PHE A 57 -5.64 -6.36 16.03
N GLY A 58 -4.83 -6.27 17.08
CA GLY A 58 -5.05 -5.27 18.15
C GLY A 58 -5.01 -3.84 17.61
N TYR A 59 -4.10 -3.53 16.69
CA TYR A 59 -4.03 -2.22 16.05
C TYR A 59 -5.33 -1.90 15.28
N LEU A 60 -5.80 -2.85 14.46
CA LEU A 60 -7.05 -2.71 13.69
C LEU A 60 -8.26 -2.50 14.60
N GLU A 61 -8.39 -3.29 15.67
CA GLU A 61 -9.51 -3.19 16.61
C GLU A 61 -9.55 -1.85 17.33
N VAL A 62 -8.40 -1.34 17.78
CA VAL A 62 -8.32 -0.01 18.40
C VAL A 62 -8.68 1.09 17.39
N LEU A 63 -8.21 0.98 16.15
CA LEU A 63 -8.51 1.95 15.08
C LEU A 63 -10.00 1.96 14.71
N GLU A 64 -10.59 0.78 14.50
CA GLU A 64 -12.03 0.59 14.22
C GLU A 64 -12.88 1.16 15.34
N LYS A 65 -12.56 0.84 16.60
CA LYS A 65 -13.26 1.36 17.77
C LYS A 65 -13.14 2.89 17.89
N THR A 66 -11.97 3.45 17.57
CA THR A 66 -11.76 4.90 17.65
C THR A 66 -12.58 5.64 16.59
N LYS A 67 -12.75 5.06 15.39
CA LYS A 67 -13.55 5.64 14.31
C LYS A 67 -15.03 5.23 14.34
N GLY A 68 -15.45 4.37 15.27
CA GLY A 68 -16.84 3.91 15.38
C GLY A 68 -17.26 2.95 14.25
N ILE A 69 -16.32 2.21 13.67
CA ILE A 69 -16.53 1.36 12.51
C ILE A 69 -16.64 -0.10 12.94
N ALA A 70 -17.52 -0.86 12.27
CA ALA A 70 -17.65 -2.30 12.50
C ALA A 70 -16.37 -3.05 12.08
N LYS A 71 -16.10 -4.17 12.74
CA LYS A 71 -14.89 -4.98 12.50
C LYS A 71 -14.77 -5.39 11.03
N GLY A 72 -13.61 -5.12 10.43
CA GLY A 72 -13.31 -5.43 9.03
C GLY A 72 -13.93 -4.47 7.99
N LYS A 73 -14.63 -3.41 8.41
CA LYS A 73 -15.31 -2.45 7.51
C LYS A 73 -14.54 -1.13 7.33
N LEU A 74 -13.29 -1.06 7.79
CA LEU A 74 -12.43 0.09 7.50
C LEU A 74 -12.32 0.33 5.99
N GLU A 75 -12.29 1.57 5.54
CA GLU A 75 -12.11 1.92 4.12
C GLU A 75 -11.40 3.27 4.03
N PRO A 76 -10.71 3.60 2.93
CA PRO A 76 -10.03 4.88 2.76
C PRO A 76 -10.94 6.10 2.99
N GLY A 77 -12.24 6.00 2.68
CA GLY A 77 -13.21 7.08 2.90
C GLY A 77 -13.42 7.47 4.37
N HIS A 78 -12.97 6.65 5.33
CA HIS A 78 -13.03 6.97 6.76
C HIS A 78 -11.84 7.82 7.24
N PHE A 79 -10.94 8.22 6.35
CA PHE A 79 -9.71 8.93 6.67
C PHE A 79 -9.66 10.27 5.93
N ASP A 80 -9.12 11.29 6.59
CA ASP A 80 -8.82 12.58 5.97
C ASP A 80 -7.47 12.48 5.24
N LEU A 81 -7.46 12.63 3.92
CA LEU A 81 -6.24 12.46 3.10
C LEU A 81 -5.09 13.41 3.47
N LYS A 82 -5.37 14.55 4.11
CA LYS A 82 -4.33 15.50 4.55
C LYS A 82 -3.82 15.17 5.94
N LYS A 83 -4.72 14.77 6.85
CA LYS A 83 -4.38 14.55 8.27
C LYS A 83 -3.95 13.13 8.57
N ASP A 84 -4.55 12.15 7.90
CA ASP A 84 -4.42 10.73 8.23
C ASP A 84 -3.50 9.97 7.27
N ILE A 85 -2.81 10.63 6.34
CA ILE A 85 -1.99 9.96 5.31
C ILE A 85 -0.93 9.01 5.90
N ALA A 86 -0.31 9.39 7.02
CA ALA A 86 0.66 8.56 7.73
C ALA A 86 0.01 7.32 8.36
N GLU A 87 -1.20 7.45 8.92
CA GLU A 87 -1.95 6.31 9.48
C GLU A 87 -2.42 5.38 8.34
N MET A 88 -2.81 5.93 7.18
CA MET A 88 -3.14 5.13 5.99
C MET A 88 -1.92 4.37 5.44
N LEU A 89 -0.75 5.02 5.38
CA LEU A 89 0.51 4.37 4.99
C LEU A 89 0.86 3.22 5.95
N LEU A 90 0.72 3.46 7.25
CA LEU A 90 0.94 2.43 8.27
C LEU A 90 -0.02 1.26 8.08
N LEU A 91 -1.30 1.53 7.85
CA LEU A 91 -2.34 0.53 7.63
C LEU A 91 -2.07 -0.28 6.35
N SER A 92 -1.61 0.36 5.27
CA SER A 92 -1.14 -0.32 4.07
C SER A 92 0.01 -1.28 4.40
N GLY A 93 1.03 -0.83 5.14
CA GLY A 93 2.14 -1.67 5.59
C GLY A 93 1.70 -2.87 6.45
N ILE A 94 0.73 -2.68 7.34
CA ILE A 94 0.16 -3.77 8.15
C ILE A 94 -0.56 -4.79 7.27
N PHE A 95 -1.39 -4.36 6.30
CA PHE A 95 -2.04 -5.29 5.38
C PHE A 95 -1.04 -6.03 4.48
N TRP A 96 0.06 -5.37 4.10
CA TRP A 96 1.16 -6.02 3.40
C TRP A 96 1.80 -7.13 4.25
N ASP A 97 2.09 -6.87 5.52
CA ASP A 97 2.66 -7.88 6.42
C ASP A 97 1.69 -9.03 6.70
N LEU A 98 0.41 -8.72 6.93
CA LEU A 98 -0.64 -9.73 7.05
C LEU A 98 -0.74 -10.61 5.80
N SER A 99 -0.61 -10.03 4.60
CA SER A 99 -0.60 -10.82 3.37
C SER A 99 0.56 -11.82 3.34
N LYS A 100 1.78 -11.42 3.74
CA LYS A 100 2.94 -12.32 3.82
C LYS A 100 2.79 -13.40 4.90
N LEU A 101 2.16 -13.07 6.03
CA LEU A 101 1.85 -14.03 7.09
C LEU A 101 0.90 -15.12 6.59
N HIS A 102 -0.07 -14.74 5.77
CA HIS A 102 -1.04 -15.65 5.19
C HIS A 102 -0.58 -16.32 3.89
N ASP A 103 0.48 -15.84 3.22
CA ASP A 103 1.10 -16.54 2.09
C ASP A 103 1.77 -17.86 2.51
N ARG A 104 2.26 -17.93 3.75
CA ARG A 104 2.86 -19.15 4.32
C ARG A 104 1.83 -20.15 4.83
N ALA A 105 0.56 -19.76 4.95
CA ALA A 105 -0.51 -20.61 5.46
C ALA A 105 -0.85 -21.75 4.47
N LYS A 106 -1.44 -22.84 4.97
CA LYS A 106 -1.86 -23.97 4.12
C LYS A 106 -2.96 -23.51 3.15
N GLN A 107 -3.12 -24.22 2.03
CA GLN A 107 -4.03 -23.89 0.92
C GLN A 107 -5.48 -23.56 1.30
N LYS A 108 -5.93 -24.00 2.49
CA LYS A 108 -7.26 -23.72 3.06
C LYS A 108 -7.45 -22.24 3.51
N ASP A 109 -6.41 -21.41 3.50
CA ASP A 109 -6.45 -20.00 3.91
C ASP A 109 -6.25 -19.01 2.74
N LEU A 110 -6.39 -19.45 1.49
CA LEU A 110 -6.20 -18.59 0.30
C LEU A 110 -7.15 -17.37 0.30
N ASP A 111 -8.37 -17.54 0.79
CA ASP A 111 -9.36 -16.46 0.89
C ASP A 111 -8.87 -15.33 1.82
N LYS A 112 -8.16 -15.68 2.90
CA LYS A 112 -7.58 -14.69 3.82
C LYS A 112 -6.43 -13.94 3.18
N LEU A 113 -5.55 -14.64 2.44
CA LEU A 113 -4.49 -13.99 1.67
C LEU A 113 -5.08 -12.98 0.68
N GLN A 114 -6.06 -13.40 -0.10
CA GLN A 114 -6.73 -12.52 -1.07
C GLN A 114 -7.41 -11.34 -0.39
N TYR A 115 -8.08 -11.58 0.74
CA TYR A 115 -8.64 -10.51 1.55
C TYR A 115 -7.57 -9.47 1.90
N TYR A 116 -6.48 -9.85 2.56
CA TYR A 116 -5.45 -8.88 2.97
C TYR A 116 -4.72 -8.21 1.81
N LEU A 117 -4.51 -8.91 0.68
CA LEU A 117 -3.97 -8.30 -0.53
C LEU A 117 -4.94 -7.25 -1.11
N ASN A 118 -6.23 -7.54 -1.16
CA ASN A 118 -7.22 -6.57 -1.62
C ASN A 118 -7.28 -5.35 -0.68
N ARG A 119 -7.14 -5.56 0.63
CA ARG A 119 -7.05 -4.47 1.62
C ARG A 119 -5.79 -3.63 1.41
N PHE A 120 -4.64 -4.27 1.24
CA PHE A 120 -3.38 -3.59 0.91
C PHE A 120 -3.51 -2.73 -0.36
N VAL A 121 -4.07 -3.31 -1.43
CA VAL A 121 -4.31 -2.58 -2.69
C VAL A 121 -5.27 -1.40 -2.48
N MET A 122 -6.37 -1.61 -1.76
CA MET A 122 -7.37 -0.58 -1.48
C MET A 122 -6.79 0.61 -0.72
N PHE A 123 -5.90 0.38 0.24
CA PHE A 123 -5.24 1.44 1.01
C PHE A 123 -4.00 2.02 0.34
N SER A 124 -3.60 1.53 -0.84
CA SER A 124 -2.41 2.01 -1.54
C SER A 124 -2.72 2.64 -2.88
N LYS A 125 -3.75 2.17 -3.58
CA LYS A 125 -4.14 2.68 -4.90
C LYS A 125 -4.68 4.12 -4.76
N GLY A 126 -4.20 5.01 -5.63
CA GLY A 126 -4.54 6.44 -5.64
C GLY A 126 -3.84 7.26 -4.55
N MET A 127 -3.00 6.64 -3.72
CA MET A 127 -2.28 7.34 -2.65
C MET A 127 -0.91 7.84 -3.16
N PRO A 128 -0.34 8.91 -2.58
CA PRO A 128 0.99 9.41 -2.97
C PRO A 128 2.11 8.35 -2.90
N TYR A 129 1.94 7.35 -2.03
CA TYR A 129 2.88 6.23 -1.85
C TYR A 129 2.53 4.98 -2.67
N GLN A 130 1.60 5.05 -3.64
CA GLN A 130 1.21 3.91 -4.48
C GLN A 130 2.44 3.26 -5.15
N HIS A 131 3.38 4.08 -5.63
CA HIS A 131 4.61 3.60 -6.29
C HIS A 131 5.46 2.73 -5.34
N VAL A 132 5.61 3.17 -4.07
CA VAL A 132 6.31 2.38 -3.04
C VAL A 132 5.59 1.05 -2.81
N ALA A 133 4.26 1.07 -2.70
CA ALA A 133 3.45 -0.14 -2.52
C ALA A 133 3.62 -1.11 -3.70
N SER A 134 3.59 -0.61 -4.94
CA SER A 134 3.85 -1.41 -6.15
C SER A 134 5.25 -2.03 -6.12
N GLU A 135 6.27 -1.24 -5.75
CA GLU A 135 7.66 -1.70 -5.64
C GLU A 135 7.85 -2.79 -4.58
N LEU A 136 7.13 -2.72 -3.46
CA LEU A 136 7.15 -3.78 -2.43
C LEU A 136 6.70 -5.12 -3.02
N VAL A 137 5.58 -5.12 -3.74
CA VAL A 137 5.05 -6.34 -4.37
C VAL A 137 6.00 -6.84 -5.47
N ARG A 138 6.55 -5.92 -6.28
CA ARG A 138 7.51 -6.25 -7.33
C ARG A 138 8.76 -6.94 -6.76
N LYS A 139 9.39 -6.34 -5.75
CA LYS A 139 10.58 -6.90 -5.09
C LYS A 139 10.28 -8.27 -4.47
N TYR A 140 9.12 -8.43 -3.86
CA TYR A 140 8.69 -9.70 -3.30
C TYR A 140 8.58 -10.80 -4.36
N LEU A 141 7.92 -10.50 -5.49
CA LEU A 141 7.79 -11.40 -6.64
C LEU A 141 9.14 -11.78 -7.27
N LEU A 142 10.06 -10.82 -7.42
CA LEU A 142 11.35 -11.05 -8.07
C LEU A 142 12.31 -11.90 -7.26
N ASN A 143 12.24 -11.81 -5.94
CA ASN A 143 13.06 -12.62 -5.05
C ASN A 143 12.54 -14.06 -4.91
N GLY A 144 11.47 -14.43 -5.63
CA GLY A 144 10.89 -15.78 -5.56
C GLY A 144 10.33 -16.14 -4.18
N LEU A 145 10.07 -15.14 -3.35
CA LEU A 145 9.57 -15.30 -1.98
C LEU A 145 8.11 -15.78 -1.89
N PRO A 146 7.16 -15.38 -2.76
CA PRO A 146 5.77 -15.77 -2.59
C PRO A 146 5.54 -17.22 -2.98
N LYS A 147 4.80 -17.95 -2.13
CA LYS A 147 4.26 -19.27 -2.50
C LYS A 147 3.10 -19.12 -3.49
N ASN A 148 2.18 -18.19 -3.21
CA ASN A 148 1.00 -17.93 -4.02
C ASN A 148 1.26 -16.79 -5.01
N ARG A 149 2.16 -17.04 -5.97
CA ARG A 149 2.69 -16.01 -6.88
C ARG A 149 1.60 -15.29 -7.70
N LYS A 150 0.50 -15.96 -8.04
CA LYS A 150 -0.58 -15.41 -8.87
C LYS A 150 -1.27 -14.24 -8.16
N GLU A 151 -1.53 -14.39 -6.88
CA GLU A 151 -2.28 -13.47 -6.03
C GLU A 151 -1.49 -12.17 -5.83
N PHE A 152 -0.18 -12.29 -5.57
CA PHE A 152 0.72 -11.13 -5.52
C PHE A 152 0.88 -10.46 -6.89
N LYS A 153 0.89 -11.23 -7.98
CA LYS A 153 0.93 -10.66 -9.33
C LYS A 153 -0.33 -9.85 -9.63
N ASP A 154 -1.50 -10.36 -9.26
CA ASP A 154 -2.77 -9.66 -9.44
C ASP A 154 -2.81 -8.37 -8.62
N ALA A 155 -2.31 -8.40 -7.37
CA ALA A 155 -2.16 -7.20 -6.54
C ALA A 155 -1.21 -6.16 -7.17
N HIS A 156 -0.07 -6.59 -7.71
CA HIS A 156 0.87 -5.71 -8.42
C HIS A 156 0.21 -5.04 -9.64
N ILE A 157 -0.54 -5.79 -10.44
CA ILE A 157 -1.27 -5.24 -11.60
C ILE A 157 -2.29 -4.19 -11.15
N LYS A 158 -3.07 -4.46 -10.09
CA LYS A 158 -4.06 -3.51 -9.56
C LYS A 158 -3.44 -2.21 -9.02
N LEU A 159 -2.18 -2.24 -8.59
CA LEU A 159 -1.42 -1.08 -8.11
C LEU A 159 -0.74 -0.27 -9.22
N GLY A 160 -1.02 -0.58 -10.49
CA GLY A 160 -0.34 0.08 -11.60
C GLY A 160 1.06 -0.47 -11.88
N GLY A 161 1.45 -1.57 -11.22
CA GLY A 161 2.63 -2.39 -11.56
C GLY A 161 2.55 -3.06 -12.94
N GLY A 162 1.51 -2.70 -13.69
CA GLY A 162 1.54 -2.64 -15.14
C GLY A 162 2.60 -1.69 -15.75
N SER A 163 3.43 -0.98 -15.01
CA SER A 163 4.39 -0.06 -15.66
C SER A 163 5.44 -0.79 -16.52
N CYS A 164 5.88 -0.09 -17.56
CA CYS A 164 6.97 -0.50 -18.43
C CYS A 164 8.27 -0.66 -17.62
N PHE A 165 8.63 -1.88 -17.20
CA PHE A 165 9.81 -2.19 -16.38
C PHE A 165 11.11 -1.53 -16.84
N ILE A 166 11.33 -1.43 -18.15
CA ILE A 166 12.55 -0.85 -18.72
C ILE A 166 12.49 0.68 -18.66
N ALA A 167 11.33 1.28 -18.93
CA ALA A 167 11.15 2.73 -18.84
C ALA A 167 11.23 3.21 -17.38
N THR A 168 10.69 2.45 -16.43
CA THR A 168 10.85 2.71 -15.00
C THR A 168 12.32 2.61 -14.54
N ALA A 169 13.17 1.85 -15.24
CA ALA A 169 14.60 1.78 -14.90
C ALA A 169 15.39 3.02 -15.31
N VAL A 170 14.85 3.86 -16.19
CA VAL A 170 15.49 5.09 -16.69
C VAL A 170 14.62 6.33 -16.45
N GLU A 171 13.64 6.22 -15.54
CA GLU A 171 12.64 7.26 -15.25
C GLU A 171 13.28 8.59 -14.85
N ASP A 172 14.39 8.55 -14.11
CA ASP A 172 15.14 9.75 -13.68
C ASP A 172 15.70 10.59 -14.85
N TYR A 173 15.74 10.03 -16.06
CA TYR A 173 16.24 10.68 -17.27
C TYR A 173 15.17 10.90 -18.35
N CYS A 174 13.92 10.47 -18.10
CA CYS A 174 12.79 10.64 -19.03
C CYS A 174 12.01 11.92 -18.73
N ASP A 175 11.24 12.38 -19.73
CA ASP A 175 10.23 13.41 -19.51
C ASP A 175 9.13 12.87 -18.55
N PRO A 176 8.61 13.69 -17.62
CA PRO A 176 7.53 13.28 -16.71
C PRO A 176 6.30 12.67 -17.39
N THR A 177 6.04 13.03 -18.65
CA THR A 177 4.88 12.56 -19.43
C THR A 177 5.11 11.22 -20.14
N THR A 178 6.36 10.87 -20.43
CA THR A 178 6.73 9.69 -21.25
C THR A 178 6.17 8.38 -20.70
N LEU A 179 6.15 8.21 -19.38
CA LEU A 179 5.62 6.98 -18.77
C LEU A 179 4.11 6.84 -18.93
N ASP A 180 3.37 7.95 -18.88
CA ASP A 180 1.92 7.93 -19.02
C ASP A 180 1.51 7.70 -20.47
N ASP A 181 2.24 8.26 -21.44
CA ASP A 181 2.03 8.01 -22.86
C ASP A 181 2.31 6.54 -23.23
N LEU A 182 3.41 5.96 -22.73
CA LEU A 182 3.72 4.54 -22.96
C LEU A 182 2.69 3.61 -22.30
N ARG A 183 2.12 4.01 -21.15
CA ARG A 183 1.03 3.27 -20.50
C ARG A 183 -0.24 3.35 -21.34
N TYR A 184 -0.58 4.53 -21.84
CA TYR A 184 -1.72 4.76 -22.73
C TYR A 184 -1.59 3.92 -24.01
N PHE A 185 -0.44 3.96 -24.69
CA PHE A 185 -0.18 3.14 -25.87
C PHE A 185 -0.32 1.64 -25.57
N ARG A 186 0.19 1.17 -24.43
CA ARG A 186 -0.01 -0.23 -24.02
C ARG A 186 -1.49 -0.56 -23.82
N ASP A 187 -2.22 0.28 -23.10
CA ASP A 187 -3.59 -0.03 -22.68
C ASP A 187 -4.60 0.12 -23.81
N GLU A 188 -4.53 1.20 -24.59
CA GLU A 188 -5.47 1.48 -25.67
C GLU A 188 -5.10 0.77 -26.98
N TYR A 189 -3.80 0.68 -27.31
CA TYR A 189 -3.36 0.16 -28.61
C TYR A 189 -2.88 -1.30 -28.57
N LEU A 190 -2.05 -1.69 -27.59
CA LEU A 190 -1.53 -3.07 -27.53
C LEU A 190 -2.55 -4.05 -26.96
N LEU A 191 -3.27 -3.71 -25.89
CA LEU A 191 -4.21 -4.64 -25.26
C LEU A 191 -5.50 -4.86 -26.06
N SER A 192 -5.89 -3.89 -26.91
CA SER A 192 -7.01 -4.05 -27.84
C SER A 192 -6.74 -5.12 -28.91
N ARG A 193 -5.48 -5.48 -29.19
CA ARG A 193 -5.08 -6.45 -30.22
C ARG A 193 -4.59 -7.77 -29.65
N GLY A 194 -4.94 -8.88 -30.31
CA GLY A 194 -4.56 -10.23 -29.86
C GLY A 194 -3.05 -10.46 -29.77
N TRP A 195 -2.29 -9.96 -30.75
CA TRP A 195 -0.83 -10.04 -30.75
C TRP A 195 -0.20 -9.11 -29.70
N GLY A 196 -0.80 -7.93 -29.46
CA GLY A 196 -0.31 -6.99 -28.45
C GLY A 196 -0.44 -7.54 -27.04
N ARG A 197 -1.53 -8.29 -26.73
CA ARG A 197 -1.65 -9.05 -25.48
C ARG A 197 -0.56 -10.11 -25.30
N GLN A 198 -0.10 -10.75 -26.39
CA GLN A 198 1.00 -11.71 -26.31
C GLN A 198 2.35 -11.00 -26.11
N PHE A 199 2.59 -9.89 -26.82
CA PHE A 199 3.77 -9.06 -26.65
C PHE A 199 3.91 -8.55 -25.21
N VAL A 200 2.83 -7.98 -24.66
CA VAL A 200 2.77 -7.55 -23.25
C VAL A 200 3.08 -8.73 -22.34
N ARG A 201 2.50 -9.92 -22.53
CA ARG A 201 2.82 -11.09 -21.68
C ARG A 201 4.30 -11.47 -21.69
N VAL A 202 4.97 -11.41 -22.85
CA VAL A 202 6.41 -11.70 -22.98
C VAL A 202 7.23 -10.60 -22.31
N TYR A 203 6.89 -9.34 -22.58
CA TYR A 203 7.53 -8.17 -21.97
C TYR A 203 7.51 -8.25 -20.44
N TYR A 204 6.38 -8.65 -19.83
CA TYR A 204 6.30 -8.77 -18.36
C TYR A 204 7.03 -9.99 -17.81
N ARG A 205 7.31 -10.98 -18.64
CA ARG A 205 8.08 -12.17 -18.25
C ARG A 205 9.58 -11.87 -18.22
N ILE A 206 10.08 -11.10 -19.20
CA ILE A 206 11.52 -10.86 -19.41
C ILE A 206 11.96 -9.49 -18.91
N GLY A 207 11.06 -8.50 -18.93
CA GLY A 207 11.29 -7.10 -18.59
C GLY A 207 12.02 -6.87 -17.25
N PRO A 208 11.69 -7.56 -16.15
CA PRO A 208 12.40 -7.37 -14.89
C PRO A 208 13.87 -7.80 -14.89
N THR A 209 14.25 -8.76 -15.74
CA THR A 209 15.65 -9.18 -15.90
C THR A 209 16.40 -8.16 -16.76
N LEU A 210 15.78 -7.67 -17.83
CA LEU A 210 16.35 -6.62 -18.68
C LEU A 210 16.53 -5.30 -17.92
N ALA A 211 15.53 -4.87 -17.14
CA ALA A 211 15.61 -3.67 -16.32
C ALA A 211 16.79 -3.71 -15.32
N ARG A 212 17.04 -4.86 -14.69
CA ARG A 212 18.21 -5.06 -13.83
C ARG A 212 19.54 -5.01 -14.59
N GLY A 213 19.54 -5.44 -15.86
CA GLY A 213 20.69 -5.29 -16.76
C GLY A 213 20.95 -3.82 -17.07
N VAL A 214 19.91 -3.06 -17.44
CA VAL A 214 20.01 -1.63 -17.78
C VAL A 214 20.55 -0.81 -16.60
N LEU A 215 20.09 -1.06 -15.37
CA LEU A 215 20.61 -0.35 -14.19
C LEU A 215 22.10 -0.59 -13.91
N ARG A 216 22.71 -1.63 -14.50
CA ARG A 216 24.15 -1.94 -14.38
C ARG A 216 24.98 -1.38 -15.54
N THR A 217 24.33 -0.75 -16.52
CA THR A 217 25.02 -0.12 -17.66
C THR A 217 25.44 1.32 -17.33
N PRO A 218 26.42 1.89 -18.05
CA PRO A 218 26.86 3.27 -17.85
C PRO A 218 25.72 4.29 -18.03
N GLU A 219 25.77 5.40 -17.30
CA GLU A 219 24.74 6.46 -17.37
C GLU A 219 24.46 6.96 -18.78
N ALA A 220 25.49 7.06 -19.64
CA ALA A 220 25.34 7.49 -21.03
C ALA A 220 24.37 6.58 -21.82
N PHE A 221 24.40 5.27 -21.55
CA PHE A 221 23.49 4.32 -22.19
C PHE A 221 22.06 4.44 -21.64
N GLN A 222 21.92 4.70 -20.34
CA GLN A 222 20.62 4.92 -19.71
C GLN A 222 19.94 6.18 -20.26
N ARG A 223 20.68 7.28 -20.44
CA ARG A 223 20.19 8.53 -21.05
C ARG A 223 19.81 8.33 -22.52
N LEU A 224 20.59 7.55 -23.27
CA LEU A 224 20.24 7.21 -24.65
C LEU A 224 18.91 6.45 -24.72
N LEU A 225 18.74 5.44 -23.85
CA LEU A 225 17.48 4.69 -23.75
C LEU A 225 16.31 5.60 -23.36
N ALA A 226 16.50 6.48 -22.38
CA ALA A 226 15.49 7.45 -21.98
C ALA A 226 15.04 8.34 -23.15
N HIS A 227 15.99 8.93 -23.89
CA HIS A 227 15.69 9.73 -25.07
C HIS A 227 14.98 8.94 -26.19
N THR A 228 15.31 7.65 -26.37
CA THR A 228 14.57 6.81 -27.31
C THR A 228 13.14 6.56 -26.85
N PHE A 229 12.90 6.35 -25.55
CA PHE A 229 11.55 6.23 -25.01
C PHE A 229 10.76 7.53 -25.15
N ASP A 230 11.36 8.69 -24.89
CA ASP A 230 10.68 9.99 -25.08
C ASP A 230 10.29 10.21 -26.55
N ARG A 231 11.15 9.82 -27.50
CA ARG A 231 10.81 9.91 -28.94
C ARG A 231 9.69 8.96 -29.32
N ILE A 232 9.71 7.74 -28.80
CA ILE A 232 8.66 6.75 -29.08
C ILE A 232 7.33 7.21 -28.48
N ALA A 233 7.33 7.69 -27.24
CA ALA A 233 6.14 8.20 -26.56
C ALA A 233 5.48 9.37 -27.33
N LYS A 234 6.28 10.28 -27.90
CA LYS A 234 5.78 11.39 -28.72
C LYS A 234 5.24 10.98 -30.09
N LEU A 235 5.52 9.76 -30.55
CA LEU A 235 5.08 9.23 -31.85
C LEU A 235 3.84 8.33 -31.73
N THR A 236 3.47 7.93 -30.51
CA THR A 236 2.34 7.05 -30.20
C THR A 236 1.15 7.83 -29.68
#